data_AF-A0A3B6U773-F1
#
_entry.id   AF-A0A3B6U773-F1
#
_cell.length_a   1.000
_cell.length_b   1.000
_cell.length_c   1.000
_cell.angle_alpha   90.00
_cell.angle_beta   90.00
_cell.angle_gamma   90.00
#
_symmetry.space_group_name_H-M   'P 1'
#
loop_
_entity.id
_entity.type
_entity.pdbx_description
1 polymer ?
#
loop_
_entity_poly.entity_id
_entity_poly.type
_entity_poly.pdbx_seq_one_letter_code
_entity_poly.pdbx_strand_id
1 'polypeptide(L)'
;MPFDLLSVDHIVGTGTLAPRRVADLVRRWLKESWNPNEDKKDLYTDRTWKTDELTCIPPMYYTDYGGGCPRENPQIFSIEVESIRGGLRWPLDVFGVVTARDTLRMEHNVRLGLTRPTRAVVADFDPGSFEVVLKVKGATESADKDLSFLVLPLEERYQYCRYYTSKHSTLELTLRRVDRSVEAKISLRIAAGSSWPRGIQGVFTASIASIDDAEVSLLSFEDDKLPVFADDGTIKLTRRVVSVECEHGELKVSATTWCANDEPYAMTNDIVFTPRFTGRSCGVLNGTCKIQITVAWSLFDW
;
A
#
# COMPACT_ATOMS: atom_id res chain seq x y z
N MET A 1 -2.48 -27.21 9.51
CA MET A 1 -1.89 -26.03 10.17
C MET A 1 -2.66 -24.83 9.62
N PRO A 2 -3.53 -24.17 10.38
CA PRO A 2 -4.28 -23.03 9.84
C PRO A 2 -3.33 -21.85 9.71
N PHE A 3 -3.29 -21.24 8.52
CA PHE A 3 -2.50 -20.04 8.26
C PHE A 3 -3.26 -18.83 8.82
N ASP A 4 -2.62 -18.07 9.70
CA ASP A 4 -3.15 -16.84 10.26
C ASP A 4 -3.33 -15.78 9.15
N LEU A 5 -4.60 -15.54 8.77
CA LEU A 5 -5.01 -14.42 7.93
C LEU A 5 -5.00 -13.15 8.79
N LEU A 6 -3.91 -12.38 8.68
CA LEU A 6 -3.77 -11.10 9.37
C LEU A 6 -4.53 -9.99 8.63
N SER A 7 -5.31 -9.28 9.43
CA SER A 7 -6.24 -8.18 9.15
C SER A 7 -5.72 -7.12 8.17
N VAL A 8 -6.63 -6.58 7.35
CA VAL A 8 -6.42 -5.32 6.64
C VAL A 8 -6.70 -4.21 7.64
N ASP A 9 -5.64 -3.57 8.14
CA ASP A 9 -5.78 -2.55 9.17
C ASP A 9 -6.60 -1.34 8.69
N HIS A 10 -7.64 -1.05 9.47
CA HIS A 10 -8.26 0.24 9.80
C HIS A 10 -8.49 1.22 8.64
N ILE A 11 -9.71 1.16 8.09
CA ILE A 11 -10.31 2.25 7.30
C ILE A 11 -11.15 3.11 8.25
N VAL A 12 -10.68 4.31 8.58
CA VAL A 12 -11.40 5.30 9.39
C VAL A 12 -12.04 6.33 8.44
N GLY A 13 -13.37 6.44 8.45
CA GLY A 13 -14.09 7.38 7.58
C GLY A 13 -14.33 8.73 8.26
N THR A 14 -14.03 9.83 7.55
CA THR A 14 -14.49 11.18 7.90
C THR A 14 -15.11 11.85 6.67
N GLY A 15 -16.39 12.20 6.73
CA GLY A 15 -17.12 12.78 5.60
C GLY A 15 -17.22 14.31 5.64
N THR A 16 -17.29 14.96 4.46
CA THR A 16 -18.26 16.03 4.12
C THR A 16 -18.23 16.42 2.62
N LEU A 17 -19.31 17.07 2.15
CA LEU A 17 -19.88 17.16 0.79
C LEU A 17 -19.19 18.02 -0.31
N ALA A 18 -19.17 17.45 -1.53
CA ALA A 18 -19.51 17.92 -2.91
C ALA A 18 -19.10 19.30 -3.49
N PRO A 19 -18.80 19.36 -4.82
CA PRO A 19 -19.83 19.89 -5.74
C PRO A 19 -20.01 19.14 -7.07
N ARG A 20 -21.27 19.13 -7.52
CA ARG A 20 -21.83 18.48 -8.71
C ARG A 20 -21.60 19.34 -9.96
N ARG A 21 -20.92 18.79 -10.98
CA ARG A 21 -21.07 19.10 -12.42
C ARG A 21 -20.19 18.22 -13.34
N VAL A 22 -19.22 17.50 -12.79
CA VAL A 22 -18.39 16.51 -13.51
C VAL A 22 -19.05 15.12 -13.59
N ALA A 23 -19.91 14.78 -12.62
CA ALA A 23 -20.59 13.49 -12.51
C ALA A 23 -21.55 13.14 -13.67
N ASP A 24 -22.03 14.13 -14.41
CA ASP A 24 -22.97 13.91 -15.52
C ASP A 24 -22.26 13.69 -16.87
N LEU A 25 -21.03 14.20 -17.01
CA LEU A 25 -20.16 13.90 -18.15
C LEU A 25 -19.56 12.49 -18.06
N VAL A 26 -19.17 12.06 -16.85
CA VAL A 26 -18.65 10.70 -16.58
C VAL A 26 -19.73 9.62 -16.72
N ARG A 27 -20.97 9.91 -16.30
CA ARG A 27 -22.10 8.97 -16.47
C ARG A 27 -22.47 8.69 -17.92
N ARG A 28 -22.21 9.63 -18.83
CA ARG A 28 -22.49 9.46 -20.26
C ARG A 28 -21.41 8.60 -20.94
N TRP A 29 -20.15 8.78 -20.56
CA TRP A 29 -19.03 7.97 -21.08
C TRP A 29 -19.10 6.51 -20.59
N LEU A 30 -19.41 6.27 -19.31
CA LEU A 30 -19.59 4.91 -18.75
C LEU A 30 -20.77 4.13 -19.36
N LYS A 31 -21.75 4.83 -19.96
CA LYS A 31 -22.93 4.19 -20.57
C LYS A 31 -22.66 3.72 -22.00
N GLU A 32 -21.68 4.32 -22.68
CA GLU A 32 -21.42 4.11 -24.10
C GLU A 32 -20.24 3.15 -24.35
N SER A 33 -19.37 2.91 -23.36
CA SER A 33 -18.13 2.12 -23.55
C SER A 33 -18.00 0.87 -22.67
N TRP A 34 -18.97 0.55 -21.80
CA TRP A 34 -18.87 -0.63 -20.95
C TRP A 34 -20.25 -1.23 -20.65
N ASN A 35 -20.47 -2.48 -21.09
CA ASN A 35 -21.70 -3.24 -20.85
C ASN A 35 -21.44 -4.34 -19.80
N PRO A 36 -21.60 -4.06 -18.50
CA PRO A 36 -21.31 -5.00 -17.42
C PRO A 36 -22.21 -6.24 -17.41
N ASN A 37 -23.14 -6.40 -18.36
CA ASN A 37 -23.96 -7.61 -18.49
C ASN A 37 -23.44 -8.63 -19.50
N GLU A 38 -22.61 -8.23 -20.46
CA GLU A 38 -22.08 -9.15 -21.48
C GLU A 38 -20.74 -9.78 -21.05
N ASP A 39 -19.87 -9.03 -20.38
CA ASP A 39 -18.59 -9.53 -19.85
C ASP A 39 -18.73 -10.34 -18.55
N LYS A 40 -19.97 -10.58 -18.11
CA LYS A 40 -20.32 -11.24 -16.83
C LYS A 40 -20.11 -12.75 -16.81
N LYS A 41 -19.98 -13.42 -17.96
CA LYS A 41 -20.02 -14.89 -18.00
C LYS A 41 -18.69 -15.59 -17.70
N ASP A 42 -17.55 -14.95 -17.96
CA ASP A 42 -16.23 -15.61 -17.84
C ASP A 42 -15.41 -15.15 -16.61
N LEU A 43 -15.91 -14.20 -15.82
CA LEU A 43 -15.20 -13.65 -14.65
C LEU A 43 -15.79 -14.10 -13.30
N TYR A 44 -16.97 -14.73 -13.28
CA TYR A 44 -17.68 -15.12 -12.06
C TYR A 44 -17.50 -16.59 -11.64
N THR A 45 -16.70 -17.38 -12.36
CA THR A 45 -16.44 -18.77 -11.98
C THR A 45 -15.15 -18.87 -11.18
N ASP A 46 -15.32 -19.08 -9.87
CA ASP A 46 -14.52 -20.02 -9.09
C ASP A 46 -12.98 -19.91 -9.22
N ARG A 47 -12.43 -18.69 -9.25
CA ARG A 47 -10.99 -18.52 -9.03
C ARG A 47 -10.72 -18.59 -7.54
N THR A 48 -10.55 -19.79 -7.02
CA THR A 48 -9.58 -20.03 -5.95
C THR A 48 -8.25 -19.41 -6.43
N TRP A 49 -7.83 -18.29 -5.82
CA TRP A 49 -6.55 -17.65 -6.15
C TRP A 49 -5.44 -18.68 -6.00
N LYS A 50 -4.84 -19.13 -7.11
CA LYS A 50 -3.57 -19.84 -7.05
C LYS A 50 -2.51 -18.78 -6.78
N THR A 51 -1.89 -18.87 -5.61
CA THR A 51 -0.71 -18.09 -5.20
C THR A 51 0.46 -18.20 -6.19
N ASP A 52 0.37 -19.12 -7.14
CA ASP A 52 1.37 -19.43 -8.16
C ASP A 52 1.46 -18.34 -9.27
N GLU A 53 0.56 -17.34 -9.30
CA GLU A 53 0.61 -16.20 -10.23
C GLU A 53 1.30 -14.94 -9.64
N LEU A 54 1.76 -15.00 -8.38
CA LEU A 54 2.48 -13.90 -7.74
C LEU A 54 3.94 -13.87 -8.19
N THR A 55 4.50 -12.66 -8.36
CA THR A 55 5.90 -12.50 -8.80
C THR A 55 6.89 -13.32 -7.96
N CYS A 56 7.74 -14.11 -8.63
CA CYS A 56 8.89 -14.78 -8.03
C CYS A 56 10.07 -13.83 -7.81
N ILE A 57 9.98 -12.56 -8.23
CA ILE A 57 11.05 -11.58 -8.08
C ILE A 57 10.97 -11.01 -6.65
N PRO A 58 11.97 -11.27 -5.78
CA PRO A 58 12.00 -10.69 -4.45
C PRO A 58 12.27 -9.18 -4.49
N PRO A 59 11.97 -8.43 -3.41
CA PRO A 59 12.47 -7.07 -3.28
C PRO A 59 13.99 -7.08 -3.28
N MET A 60 14.62 -5.94 -3.58
CA MET A 60 16.07 -5.77 -3.47
C MET A 60 16.91 -6.64 -4.40
N TYR A 61 16.35 -7.21 -5.47
CA TYR A 61 17.08 -8.15 -6.33
C TYR A 61 18.42 -7.54 -6.82
N TYR A 62 18.46 -6.22 -7.06
CA TYR A 62 19.64 -5.47 -7.51
C TYR A 62 20.39 -4.72 -6.40
N THR A 63 20.06 -4.94 -5.13
CA THR A 63 20.70 -4.24 -4.02
C THR A 63 22.18 -4.60 -3.84
N ASP A 64 22.57 -5.85 -4.11
CA ASP A 64 23.95 -6.30 -3.84
C ASP A 64 24.82 -6.43 -5.11
N TYR A 65 24.21 -6.66 -6.27
CA TYR A 65 24.92 -6.90 -7.52
C TYR A 65 24.96 -5.67 -8.45
N GLY A 66 24.14 -4.64 -8.17
CA GLY A 66 23.93 -3.53 -9.10
C GLY A 66 23.28 -3.97 -10.41
N GLY A 67 23.02 -3.02 -11.30
CA GLY A 67 22.28 -3.24 -12.56
C GLY A 67 20.84 -2.73 -12.51
N GLY A 68 20.17 -2.74 -13.66
CA GLY A 68 18.85 -2.13 -13.85
C GLY A 68 18.90 -0.66 -14.26
N CYS A 69 17.74 -0.03 -14.32
CA CYS A 69 17.59 1.40 -14.60
C CYS A 69 16.42 2.01 -13.80
N PRO A 70 16.43 3.34 -13.56
CA PRO A 70 15.30 4.01 -12.93
C PRO A 70 14.08 3.91 -13.83
N ARG A 71 12.91 3.60 -13.27
CA ARG A 71 11.66 3.43 -14.01
C ARG A 71 10.57 4.33 -13.48
N GLU A 72 9.46 4.36 -14.20
CA GLU A 72 8.24 5.00 -13.72
C GLU A 72 7.48 4.02 -12.83
N ASN A 73 7.12 4.48 -11.63
CA ASN A 73 6.47 3.64 -10.63
C ASN A 73 5.18 4.28 -10.12
N PRO A 74 4.01 3.61 -10.30
CA PRO A 74 2.82 3.97 -9.57
C PRO A 74 2.98 3.59 -8.09
N GLN A 75 2.91 4.57 -7.20
CA GLN A 75 2.94 4.38 -5.75
C GLN A 75 1.56 4.60 -5.14
N ILE A 76 1.07 3.58 -4.43
CA ILE A 76 -0.20 3.63 -3.71
C ILE A 76 0.06 4.04 -2.27
N PHE A 77 -0.52 5.17 -1.90
CA PHE A 77 -0.45 5.73 -0.55
C PHE A 77 -1.57 5.14 0.30
N SER A 78 -2.83 5.32 -0.11
CA SER A 78 -4.00 4.80 0.62
C SER A 78 -5.09 4.25 -0.31
N ILE A 79 -5.90 3.35 0.26
CA ILE A 79 -7.17 2.87 -0.30
C ILE A 79 -8.17 2.88 0.85
N GLU A 80 -9.16 3.73 0.76
CA GLU A 80 -10.10 4.00 1.84
C GLU A 80 -11.53 3.76 1.35
N VAL A 81 -12.40 3.26 2.23
CA VAL A 81 -13.83 3.11 1.95
C VAL A 81 -14.52 4.40 2.39
N GLU A 82 -14.82 5.27 1.42
CA GLU A 82 -15.46 6.56 1.64
C GLU A 82 -16.96 6.41 2.01
N SER A 83 -17.65 5.50 1.33
CA SER A 83 -19.08 5.25 1.62
C SER A 83 -19.46 3.79 1.39
N ILE A 84 -20.51 3.35 2.09
CA ILE A 84 -21.05 2.00 2.01
C ILE A 84 -22.53 2.03 1.60
N ARG A 85 -22.98 1.00 0.90
CA ARG A 85 -24.32 0.89 0.30
C ARG A 85 -24.86 -0.53 0.43
N GLY A 86 -26.14 -0.70 0.08
CA GLY A 86 -26.76 -2.02 0.05
C GLY A 86 -27.02 -2.62 1.44
N GLY A 87 -27.31 -1.77 2.43
CA GLY A 87 -27.71 -2.20 3.79
C GLY A 87 -26.56 -2.54 4.73
N LEU A 88 -25.30 -2.42 4.29
CA LEU A 88 -24.13 -2.50 5.16
C LEU A 88 -24.12 -1.34 6.17
N ARG A 89 -23.57 -1.59 7.36
CA ARG A 89 -23.43 -0.60 8.44
C ARG A 89 -22.06 -0.72 9.07
N TRP A 90 -21.48 0.42 9.43
CA TRP A 90 -20.27 0.48 10.23
C TRP A 90 -20.51 -0.03 11.66
N PRO A 91 -19.51 -0.58 12.36
CA PRO A 91 -18.16 -0.90 11.86
C PRO A 91 -18.15 -2.13 10.93
N LEU A 92 -17.22 -2.17 9.97
CA LEU A 92 -17.01 -3.30 9.07
C LEU A 92 -15.63 -3.90 9.34
N ASP A 93 -15.58 -5.23 9.48
CA ASP A 93 -14.34 -5.98 9.36
C ASP A 93 -14.13 -6.25 7.86
N VAL A 94 -13.19 -5.53 7.26
CA VAL A 94 -12.92 -5.57 5.82
C VAL A 94 -11.60 -6.30 5.59
N PHE A 95 -11.59 -7.23 4.64
CA PHE A 95 -10.38 -7.89 4.18
C PHE A 95 -10.40 -8.04 2.67
N GLY A 96 -9.24 -8.27 2.07
CA GLY A 96 -9.17 -8.40 0.62
C GLY A 96 -7.77 -8.40 0.08
N VAL A 97 -7.70 -8.39 -1.25
CA VAL A 97 -6.45 -8.37 -1.99
C VAL A 97 -6.47 -7.19 -2.95
N VAL A 98 -5.31 -6.56 -3.01
CA VAL A 98 -5.02 -5.48 -3.92
C VAL A 98 -3.86 -5.95 -4.78
N THR A 99 -4.07 -6.08 -6.10
CA THR A 99 -3.02 -6.51 -7.01
C THR A 99 -2.77 -5.51 -8.12
N ALA A 100 -1.50 -5.24 -8.42
CA ALA A 100 -1.12 -4.55 -9.65
C ALA A 100 -0.53 -5.54 -10.64
N ARG A 101 -0.84 -5.38 -11.93
CA ARG A 101 -0.06 -5.99 -13.01
C ARG A 101 1.12 -5.08 -13.31
N ASP A 102 2.30 -5.67 -13.31
CA ASP A 102 3.57 -5.01 -13.59
C ASP A 102 4.12 -5.52 -14.93
N THR A 103 4.90 -4.68 -15.59
CA THR A 103 5.51 -4.91 -16.91
C THR A 103 6.91 -5.52 -16.84
N LEU A 104 7.43 -5.75 -15.64
CA LEU A 104 8.75 -6.35 -15.46
C LEU A 104 8.78 -7.83 -15.88
N ARG A 105 9.63 -8.07 -16.89
CA ARG A 105 9.93 -9.34 -17.56
C ARG A 105 8.85 -9.80 -18.55
N MET A 106 9.29 -10.30 -19.71
CA MET A 106 8.50 -10.76 -20.87
C MET A 106 7.48 -11.89 -20.60
N GLU A 107 7.27 -12.27 -19.34
CA GLU A 107 6.13 -13.08 -18.91
C GLU A 107 4.97 -12.13 -18.62
N HIS A 108 4.30 -11.70 -19.68
CA HIS A 108 3.08 -10.91 -19.58
C HIS A 108 2.11 -11.56 -18.58
N ASN A 109 1.69 -10.81 -17.55
CA ASN A 109 0.69 -11.14 -16.51
C ASN A 109 1.20 -11.53 -15.10
N VAL A 110 2.31 -10.97 -14.61
CA VAL A 110 2.68 -11.14 -13.21
C VAL A 110 1.88 -10.18 -12.31
N ARG A 111 1.19 -10.72 -11.30
CA ARG A 111 0.45 -9.93 -10.30
C ARG A 111 1.28 -9.71 -9.03
N LEU A 112 1.20 -8.50 -8.47
CA LEU A 112 1.84 -8.14 -7.20
C LEU A 112 0.81 -7.82 -6.12
N GLY A 113 0.83 -8.54 -5.00
CA GLY A 113 -0.02 -8.25 -3.84
C GLY A 113 0.47 -7.04 -3.03
N LEU A 114 -0.33 -5.98 -2.95
CA LEU A 114 0.03 -4.71 -2.27
C LEU A 114 -0.39 -4.62 -0.81
N THR A 115 -1.05 -5.64 -0.29
CA THR A 115 -1.29 -5.79 1.15
C THR A 115 -0.01 -6.15 1.89
N ARG A 116 1.02 -6.67 1.17
CA ARG A 116 2.41 -6.81 1.61
C ARG A 116 3.34 -6.81 0.38
N PRO A 117 3.57 -5.64 -0.27
CA PRO A 117 4.29 -5.60 -1.52
C PRO A 117 5.68 -6.24 -1.35
N THR A 118 5.94 -7.24 -2.19
CA THR A 118 7.26 -7.84 -2.29
C THR A 118 8.21 -6.93 -3.06
N ARG A 119 7.74 -6.00 -3.89
CA ARG A 119 8.57 -5.05 -4.65
C ARG A 119 7.74 -3.85 -5.10
N ALA A 120 8.33 -2.81 -5.67
CA ALA A 120 7.57 -1.70 -6.24
C ALA A 120 7.02 -2.05 -7.63
N VAL A 121 5.85 -1.49 -7.98
CA VAL A 121 5.19 -1.70 -9.27
C VAL A 121 5.88 -0.88 -10.33
N VAL A 122 6.26 -1.47 -11.45
CA VAL A 122 6.79 -0.79 -12.64
C VAL A 122 5.73 -0.78 -13.75
N ALA A 123 5.52 0.40 -14.33
CA ALA A 123 4.53 0.61 -15.38
C ALA A 123 5.20 1.22 -16.61
N ASP A 124 5.96 0.40 -17.34
CA ASP A 124 6.61 0.80 -18.59
C ASP A 124 5.85 0.25 -19.81
N PHE A 125 5.56 1.12 -20.79
CA PHE A 125 5.00 0.82 -22.11
C PHE A 125 3.57 0.25 -22.19
N ASP A 126 3.09 -0.52 -21.22
CA ASP A 126 1.69 -0.99 -21.12
C ASP A 126 1.10 -0.53 -19.78
N PRO A 127 -0.04 0.17 -19.76
CA PRO A 127 -0.75 0.47 -18.52
C PRO A 127 -1.26 -0.82 -17.89
N GLY A 128 -0.42 -1.47 -17.08
CA GLY A 128 -0.86 -2.59 -16.27
C GLY A 128 -2.21 -2.29 -15.61
N SER A 129 -2.98 -3.30 -15.26
CA SER A 129 -4.24 -3.08 -14.53
C SER A 129 -4.02 -3.19 -13.03
N PHE A 130 -4.68 -2.33 -12.29
CA PHE A 130 -4.83 -2.42 -10.86
C PHE A 130 -6.17 -3.06 -10.50
N GLU A 131 -6.14 -4.13 -9.72
CA GLU A 131 -7.32 -4.88 -9.30
C GLU A 131 -7.49 -4.80 -7.78
N VAL A 132 -8.68 -4.39 -7.34
CA VAL A 132 -9.04 -4.30 -5.92
C VAL A 132 -10.22 -5.20 -5.67
N VAL A 133 -10.04 -6.17 -4.78
CA VAL A 133 -11.10 -7.09 -4.34
C VAL A 133 -11.19 -7.02 -2.82
N LEU A 134 -12.25 -6.38 -2.32
CA LEU A 134 -12.53 -6.24 -0.89
C LEU A 134 -13.82 -6.96 -0.54
N LYS A 135 -13.82 -7.57 0.65
CA LYS A 135 -14.95 -8.28 1.25
C LYS A 135 -15.14 -7.82 2.69
N VAL A 136 -16.38 -7.91 3.15
CA VAL A 136 -16.75 -7.78 4.56
C VAL A 136 -16.77 -9.17 5.17
N LYS A 137 -16.09 -9.34 6.29
CA LYS A 137 -16.06 -10.59 7.05
C LYS A 137 -17.41 -10.89 7.68
N GLY A 138 -17.90 -12.10 7.41
CA GLY A 138 -19.07 -12.69 8.06
C GLY A 138 -18.69 -13.49 9.30
N ALA A 139 -19.71 -14.04 9.97
CA ALA A 139 -19.48 -14.97 11.09
C ALA A 139 -18.78 -16.26 10.65
N THR A 140 -18.91 -16.62 9.37
CA THR A 140 -18.26 -17.74 8.68
C THR A 140 -17.81 -17.26 7.31
N GLU A 141 -16.85 -17.96 6.68
CA GLU A 141 -16.39 -17.65 5.31
C GLU A 141 -17.55 -17.62 4.30
N SER A 142 -18.53 -18.52 4.46
CA SER A 142 -19.73 -18.55 3.61
C SER A 142 -20.67 -17.35 3.81
N ALA A 143 -20.49 -16.59 4.89
CA ALA A 143 -21.26 -15.39 5.20
C ALA A 143 -20.52 -14.10 4.81
N ASP A 144 -19.29 -14.21 4.29
CA ASP A 144 -18.54 -13.08 3.75
C ASP A 144 -19.30 -12.43 2.59
N LYS A 145 -19.24 -11.11 2.51
CA LYS A 145 -19.96 -10.33 1.49
C LYS A 145 -19.00 -9.51 0.68
N ASP A 146 -19.18 -9.49 -0.64
CA ASP A 146 -18.39 -8.61 -1.50
C ASP A 146 -18.65 -7.14 -1.16
N LEU A 147 -17.57 -6.40 -0.89
CA LEU A 147 -17.60 -4.97 -0.63
C LEU A 147 -17.26 -4.18 -1.89
N SER A 148 -16.17 -4.54 -2.56
CA SER A 148 -15.68 -3.85 -3.74
C SER A 148 -14.98 -4.80 -4.70
N PHE A 149 -15.24 -4.62 -5.98
CA PHE A 149 -14.47 -5.22 -7.06
C PHE A 149 -14.19 -4.13 -8.09
N LEU A 150 -12.92 -3.79 -8.29
CA LEU A 150 -12.47 -2.78 -9.25
C LEU A 150 -11.34 -3.35 -10.09
N VAL A 151 -11.35 -3.05 -11.38
CA VAL A 151 -10.22 -3.25 -12.30
C VAL A 151 -10.00 -1.91 -13.00
N LEU A 152 -8.84 -1.31 -12.76
CA LEU A 152 -8.50 0.03 -13.21
C LEU A 152 -7.27 -0.03 -14.12
N PRO A 153 -7.31 0.52 -15.34
CA PRO A 153 -6.10 0.66 -16.14
C PRO A 153 -5.14 1.65 -15.46
N LEU A 154 -3.82 1.40 -15.55
CA LEU A 154 -2.78 2.35 -15.11
C LEU A 154 -2.50 3.45 -16.17
N GLU A 155 -3.38 3.65 -17.17
CA GLU A 155 -3.13 4.61 -18.26
C GLU A 155 -3.68 6.02 -17.99
N GLU A 156 -2.88 6.98 -18.49
CA GLU A 156 -3.07 8.42 -18.63
C GLU A 156 -2.98 9.28 -17.34
N ARG A 157 -1.72 9.60 -16.97
CA ARG A 157 -1.29 10.79 -16.20
C ARG A 157 -1.60 10.72 -14.69
N TYR A 158 -0.77 9.95 -13.99
CA TYR A 158 -0.72 9.67 -12.55
C TYR A 158 -0.69 10.89 -11.59
N GLN A 159 -1.77 11.66 -11.56
CA GLN A 159 -2.16 12.53 -10.46
C GLN A 159 -3.65 12.28 -10.14
N TYR A 160 -4.06 12.66 -8.93
CA TYR A 160 -5.41 12.67 -8.36
C TYR A 160 -5.80 11.46 -7.49
N CYS A 161 -6.15 11.78 -6.23
CA CYS A 161 -7.09 10.98 -5.45
C CYS A 161 -8.35 10.75 -6.29
N ARG A 162 -8.75 9.50 -6.47
CA ARG A 162 -9.92 9.15 -7.27
C ARG A 162 -10.90 8.33 -6.47
N TYR A 163 -12.17 8.67 -6.66
CA TYR A 163 -13.30 7.93 -6.09
C TYR A 163 -13.82 6.92 -7.11
N TYR A 164 -13.91 5.67 -6.69
CA TYR A 164 -14.39 4.56 -7.48
C TYR A 164 -15.57 3.90 -6.79
N THR A 165 -16.75 4.05 -7.37
CA THR A 165 -17.97 3.45 -6.84
C THR A 165 -18.18 2.05 -7.40
N SER A 166 -18.25 1.08 -6.50
CA SER A 166 -18.66 -0.30 -6.75
C SER A 166 -20.11 -0.52 -6.29
N LYS A 167 -20.59 -1.78 -6.32
CA LYS A 167 -21.96 -2.13 -5.94
C LYS A 167 -22.29 -1.79 -4.48
N HIS A 168 -21.35 -2.02 -3.56
CA HIS A 168 -21.57 -1.92 -2.11
C HIS A 168 -20.74 -0.84 -1.43
N SER A 169 -19.87 -0.14 -2.15
CA SER A 169 -19.07 0.93 -1.58
C SER A 169 -18.57 1.94 -2.62
N THR A 170 -18.08 3.07 -2.14
CA THR A 170 -17.17 3.95 -2.88
C THR A 170 -15.79 3.85 -2.22
N LEU A 171 -14.76 3.59 -3.01
CA LEU A 171 -13.38 3.63 -2.55
C LEU A 171 -12.71 4.93 -2.97
N GLU A 172 -11.98 5.56 -2.08
CA GLU A 172 -11.02 6.62 -2.38
C GLU A 172 -9.63 5.99 -2.51
N LEU A 173 -8.98 6.19 -3.66
CA LEU A 173 -7.65 5.69 -3.93
C LEU A 173 -6.69 6.86 -4.08
N THR A 174 -5.63 6.87 -3.27
CA THR A 174 -4.52 7.81 -3.39
C THR A 174 -3.36 7.11 -4.08
N LEU A 175 -3.25 7.33 -5.39
CA LEU A 175 -2.19 6.81 -6.25
C LEU A 175 -1.42 7.98 -6.87
N ARG A 176 -0.09 7.91 -6.84
CA ARG A 176 0.77 8.94 -7.43
C ARG A 176 1.87 8.33 -8.27
N ARG A 177 2.35 9.11 -9.23
CA ARG A 177 3.55 8.79 -10.02
C ARG A 177 4.80 9.10 -9.23
N VAL A 178 5.80 8.22 -9.32
CA VAL A 178 7.18 8.56 -9.03
C VAL A 178 7.98 8.40 -10.32
N ASP A 179 8.45 9.51 -10.87
CA ASP A 179 9.27 9.53 -12.08
C ASP A 179 10.69 9.10 -11.79
N ARG A 180 11.26 8.26 -12.68
CA ARG A 180 12.65 7.76 -12.59
C ARG A 180 13.02 7.39 -11.15
N SER A 181 12.37 6.36 -10.62
CA SER A 181 12.49 6.00 -9.22
C SER A 181 13.49 4.86 -8.97
N VAL A 182 13.91 4.73 -7.72
CA VAL A 182 14.56 3.55 -7.14
C VAL A 182 13.61 2.86 -6.17
N GLU A 183 13.69 1.55 -6.07
CA GLU A 183 13.01 0.78 -5.02
C GLU A 183 13.76 0.93 -3.70
N ALA A 184 13.04 1.32 -2.65
CA ALA A 184 13.53 1.38 -1.28
C ALA A 184 12.77 0.37 -0.42
N LYS A 185 13.46 -0.69 0.02
CA LYS A 185 12.94 -1.62 1.02
C LYS A 185 13.36 -1.19 2.42
N ILE A 186 12.39 -0.88 3.25
CA ILE A 186 12.56 -0.39 4.62
C ILE A 186 12.47 -1.57 5.60
N SER A 187 13.44 -1.64 6.51
CA SER A 187 13.44 -2.57 7.65
C SER A 187 13.65 -1.78 8.92
N LEU A 188 12.80 -2.03 9.93
CA LEU A 188 12.91 -1.40 11.25
C LEU A 188 13.23 -2.45 12.30
N ARG A 189 14.14 -2.13 13.21
CA ARG A 189 14.54 -3.01 14.31
C ARG A 189 14.70 -2.21 15.58
N ILE A 190 14.24 -2.74 16.71
CA ILE A 190 14.52 -2.09 18.01
C ILE A 190 16.03 -2.21 18.27
N ALA A 191 16.69 -1.09 18.57
CA ALA A 191 18.13 -1.09 18.84
C ALA A 191 18.46 -1.89 20.12
N ALA A 192 19.63 -2.51 20.17
CA ALA A 192 20.08 -3.27 21.33
C ALA A 192 20.06 -2.41 22.62
N GLY A 193 19.48 -2.94 23.69
CA GLY A 193 19.32 -2.24 24.96
C GLY A 193 18.16 -1.22 24.98
N SER A 194 17.34 -1.15 23.93
CA SER A 194 16.11 -0.36 23.87
C SER A 194 14.88 -1.27 23.90
N SER A 195 13.74 -0.75 24.33
CA SER A 195 12.45 -1.45 24.32
C SER A 195 11.32 -0.49 23.97
N TRP A 196 10.29 -0.99 23.30
CA TRP A 196 9.07 -0.20 23.09
C TRP A 196 8.36 0.02 24.44
N PRO A 197 8.03 1.27 24.81
CA PRO A 197 7.34 1.56 26.07
C PRO A 197 5.90 1.04 26.06
N ARG A 198 5.42 0.60 27.22
CA ARG A 198 4.03 0.16 27.39
C ARG A 198 3.07 1.34 27.33
N GLY A 199 1.87 1.11 26.81
CA GLY A 199 0.82 2.13 26.71
C GLY A 199 1.04 3.20 25.62
N ILE A 200 2.08 3.03 24.79
CA ILE A 200 2.35 3.93 23.66
C ILE A 200 1.91 3.24 22.37
N GLN A 201 1.02 3.93 21.66
CA GLN A 201 0.56 3.60 20.32
C GLN A 201 1.34 4.40 19.30
N GLY A 202 1.28 4.00 18.04
CA GLY A 202 1.95 4.77 17.01
C GLY A 202 1.70 4.32 15.60
N VAL A 203 2.21 5.15 14.69
CA VAL A 203 2.27 4.88 13.27
C VAL A 203 3.68 5.15 12.76
N PHE A 204 4.19 4.23 11.96
CA PHE A 204 5.39 4.42 11.14
C PHE A 204 4.97 4.78 9.74
N THR A 205 5.48 5.89 9.22
CA THR A 205 5.18 6.36 7.87
C THR A 205 6.45 6.60 7.07
N ALA A 206 6.30 6.55 5.75
CA ALA A 206 7.32 6.95 4.80
C ALA A 206 6.76 8.03 3.86
N SER A 207 7.49 9.11 3.67
CA SER A 207 7.18 10.17 2.71
C SER A 207 8.38 10.44 1.82
N ILE A 208 8.10 10.97 0.62
CA ILE A 208 9.12 11.24 -0.41
C ILE A 208 9.09 12.70 -0.82
N ALA A 209 10.23 13.24 -1.22
CA ALA A 209 10.37 14.67 -1.48
C ALA A 209 9.44 15.21 -2.58
N SER A 210 9.16 14.43 -3.64
CA SER A 210 8.32 14.94 -4.74
C SER A 210 6.82 14.81 -4.48
N ILE A 211 6.41 14.23 -3.35
CA ILE A 211 5.01 14.04 -2.95
C ILE A 211 4.90 14.40 -1.47
N ASP A 212 4.67 15.69 -1.20
CA ASP A 212 4.61 16.25 0.15
C ASP A 212 3.19 16.23 0.75
N ASP A 213 2.18 15.88 -0.05
CA ASP A 213 0.78 15.83 0.36
C ASP A 213 0.28 14.42 0.74
N ALA A 214 1.17 13.41 0.77
CA ALA A 214 0.81 12.04 1.10
C ALA A 214 1.95 11.26 1.77
N GLU A 215 1.59 10.33 2.66
CA GLU A 215 2.52 9.40 3.31
C GLU A 215 2.08 7.95 3.16
N VAL A 216 3.04 7.04 3.01
CA VAL A 216 2.79 5.60 3.02
C VAL A 216 2.85 5.10 4.46
N SER A 217 1.74 4.57 4.97
CA SER A 217 1.73 3.87 6.25
C SER A 217 2.50 2.55 6.14
N LEU A 218 3.60 2.44 6.86
CA LEU A 218 4.44 1.23 6.94
C LEU A 218 3.90 0.26 7.99
N LEU A 219 3.36 0.81 9.08
CA LEU A 219 2.72 0.07 10.17
C LEU A 219 1.92 1.06 11.02
N SER A 220 0.65 0.77 11.26
CA SER A 220 -0.16 1.40 12.31
C SER A 220 -0.47 0.34 13.36
N PHE A 221 -0.42 0.68 14.64
CA PHE A 221 -0.78 -0.23 15.72
C PHE A 221 -1.47 0.54 16.84
N GLU A 222 -2.68 0.10 17.14
CA GLU A 222 -3.51 0.62 18.23
C GLU A 222 -3.35 -0.20 19.52
N ASP A 223 -2.85 -1.42 19.43
CA ASP A 223 -2.51 -2.19 20.62
C ASP A 223 -1.21 -1.65 21.22
N ASP A 224 -1.10 -1.61 22.55
CA ASP A 224 0.10 -1.17 23.28
C ASP A 224 1.33 -2.10 23.11
N LYS A 225 1.24 -3.03 22.17
CA LYS A 225 2.24 -4.04 21.82
C LYS A 225 2.67 -3.86 20.38
N LEU A 226 3.87 -3.32 20.22
CA LEU A 226 4.54 -3.27 18.93
C LEU A 226 4.76 -4.70 18.38
N PRO A 227 4.32 -5.02 17.14
CA PRO A 227 4.48 -6.35 16.59
C PRO A 227 5.93 -6.56 16.14
N VAL A 228 6.64 -7.45 16.83
CA VAL A 228 8.07 -7.73 16.62
C VAL A 228 8.28 -9.22 16.34
N PHE A 229 9.24 -9.57 15.48
CA PHE A 229 9.70 -10.95 15.30
C PHE A 229 10.55 -11.39 16.50
N ALA A 230 10.28 -12.58 17.03
CA ALA A 230 10.87 -13.06 18.28
C ALA A 230 12.36 -13.43 18.16
N ASP A 231 12.87 -13.61 16.94
CA ASP A 231 14.22 -14.06 16.63
C ASP A 231 15.24 -12.91 16.64
N ASP A 232 14.94 -11.81 15.94
CA ASP A 232 15.90 -10.75 15.68
C ASP A 232 15.48 -9.37 16.22
N GLY A 233 14.24 -9.21 16.68
CA GLY A 233 13.74 -7.91 17.14
C GLY A 233 13.30 -6.97 16.01
N THR A 234 13.14 -7.49 14.78
CA THR A 234 12.63 -6.74 13.63
C THR A 234 11.14 -6.49 13.77
N ILE A 235 10.72 -5.27 13.48
CA ILE A 235 9.31 -4.86 13.56
C ILE A 235 8.58 -5.41 12.32
N LYS A 236 7.42 -6.02 12.55
CA LYS A 236 6.58 -6.63 11.51
C LYS A 236 5.78 -5.55 10.78
N LEU A 237 6.39 -4.93 9.78
CA LEU A 237 5.72 -3.95 8.93
C LEU A 237 4.57 -4.57 8.11
N THR A 238 3.50 -3.80 7.90
CA THR A 238 2.43 -4.14 6.95
C THR A 238 2.88 -3.81 5.53
N ARG A 239 3.52 -2.65 5.33
CA ARG A 239 4.19 -2.25 4.10
C ARG A 239 5.65 -1.92 4.34
N ARG A 240 6.51 -2.30 3.40
CA ARG A 240 7.97 -2.18 3.55
C ARG A 240 8.71 -1.72 2.29
N VAL A 241 7.98 -1.43 1.21
CA VAL A 241 8.57 -1.03 -0.07
C VAL A 241 7.94 0.28 -0.51
N VAL A 242 8.77 1.23 -0.89
CA VAL A 242 8.39 2.52 -1.47
C VAL A 242 9.30 2.83 -2.66
N SER A 243 8.77 3.54 -3.64
CA SER A 243 9.50 4.13 -4.75
C SER A 243 9.92 5.54 -4.37
N VAL A 244 11.19 5.89 -4.65
CA VAL A 244 11.78 7.19 -4.31
C VAL A 244 12.45 7.74 -5.55
N GLU A 245 12.29 9.04 -5.82
CA GLU A 245 12.88 9.68 -6.99
C GLU A 245 14.40 9.50 -6.94
N CYS A 246 15.00 9.07 -8.05
CA CYS A 246 16.41 8.73 -8.03
C CYS A 246 17.33 9.96 -8.12
N GLU A 247 16.81 11.07 -8.64
CA GLU A 247 17.49 12.37 -8.76
C GLU A 247 16.85 13.36 -7.79
N HIS A 248 17.64 13.93 -6.87
CA HIS A 248 17.19 14.91 -5.86
C HIS A 248 16.03 14.45 -4.94
N GLY A 249 15.67 13.17 -4.97
CA GLY A 249 14.69 12.60 -4.05
C GLY A 249 15.22 12.49 -2.63
N GLU A 250 14.29 12.34 -1.70
CA GLU A 250 14.59 12.03 -0.30
C GLU A 250 13.55 11.05 0.19
N LEU A 251 13.97 10.07 0.98
CA LEU A 251 13.07 9.20 1.73
C LEU A 251 13.09 9.63 3.19
N LYS A 252 11.97 10.17 3.67
CA LYS A 252 11.75 10.44 5.08
C LYS A 252 11.00 9.27 5.70
N VAL A 253 11.53 8.73 6.80
CA VAL A 253 10.85 7.73 7.61
C VAL A 253 10.53 8.35 8.96
N SER A 254 9.25 8.36 9.31
CA SER A 254 8.71 9.02 10.50
C SER A 254 8.09 8.00 11.44
N ALA A 255 8.16 8.28 12.73
CA ALA A 255 7.40 7.59 13.77
C ALA A 255 6.61 8.64 14.55
N THR A 256 5.29 8.54 14.49
CA THR A 256 4.37 9.35 15.28
C THR A 256 3.80 8.48 16.39
N THR A 257 3.92 8.94 17.63
CA THR A 257 3.54 8.17 18.82
C THR A 257 2.67 8.99 19.75
N TRP A 258 1.74 8.33 20.44
CA TRP A 258 0.84 8.96 21.40
C TRP A 258 0.47 7.98 22.52
N CYS A 259 0.07 8.52 23.66
CA CYS A 259 -0.44 7.74 24.80
C CYS A 259 -1.91 7.39 24.57
N ALA A 260 -2.30 6.15 24.88
CA ALA A 260 -3.69 5.71 24.70
C ALA A 260 -4.71 6.43 25.60
N ASN A 261 -4.26 7.03 26.72
CA ASN A 261 -5.13 7.53 27.79
C ASN A 261 -5.09 9.06 27.99
N ASP A 262 -4.25 9.79 27.26
CA ASP A 262 -4.08 11.25 27.40
C ASP A 262 -4.53 11.99 26.12
N GLU A 263 -5.07 13.20 26.30
CA GLU A 263 -5.33 14.17 25.22
C GLU A 263 -4.08 14.38 24.33
N PRO A 264 -4.23 14.70 23.02
CA PRO A 264 -3.34 14.22 21.97
C PRO A 264 -2.07 15.07 21.86
N TYR A 265 -1.12 14.89 22.77
CA TYR A 265 0.26 15.27 22.49
C TYR A 265 0.93 14.13 21.70
N ALA A 266 0.75 14.16 20.38
CA ALA A 266 1.47 13.28 19.48
C ALA A 266 2.92 13.77 19.34
N MET A 267 3.88 12.87 19.52
CA MET A 267 5.29 13.14 19.26
C MET A 267 5.69 12.47 17.96
N THR A 268 6.22 13.27 17.02
CA THR A 268 6.76 12.80 15.75
C THR A 268 8.27 12.97 15.72
N ASN A 269 8.96 11.89 15.37
CA ASN A 269 10.39 11.89 15.09
C ASN A 269 10.60 11.36 13.67
N ASP A 270 11.51 11.95 12.92
CA ASP A 270 11.84 11.51 11.57
C ASP A 270 13.35 11.39 11.31
N ILE A 271 13.68 10.66 10.26
CA ILE A 271 15.02 10.54 9.71
C ILE A 271 14.93 10.52 8.18
N VAL A 272 15.87 11.20 7.54
CA VAL A 272 15.90 11.35 6.08
C VAL A 272 17.06 10.54 5.50
N PHE A 273 16.81 9.85 4.40
CA PHE A 273 17.79 9.11 3.63
C PHE A 273 17.84 9.61 2.19
N THR A 274 19.06 9.85 1.70
CA THR A 274 19.30 10.11 0.28
C THR A 274 19.22 8.80 -0.51
N PRO A 275 18.46 8.76 -1.63
CA PRO A 275 18.31 7.58 -2.46
C PRO A 275 19.65 7.16 -3.08
N ARG A 276 19.77 5.86 -3.34
CA ARG A 276 20.92 5.25 -4.02
C ARG A 276 20.41 4.28 -5.08
N PHE A 277 21.25 3.98 -6.07
CA PHE A 277 20.92 2.97 -7.07
C PHE A 277 21.11 1.52 -6.56
N THR A 278 21.93 1.35 -5.53
CA THR A 278 22.27 0.04 -4.97
C THR A 278 22.82 0.17 -3.54
N GLY A 279 22.95 -0.94 -2.83
CA GLY A 279 23.45 -1.01 -1.47
C GLY A 279 22.43 -0.62 -0.39
N ARG A 280 22.92 -0.38 0.82
CA ARG A 280 22.10 -0.11 2.00
C ARG A 280 22.48 1.20 2.67
N SER A 281 21.48 1.93 3.14
CA SER A 281 21.62 3.07 4.05
C SER A 281 21.12 2.65 5.43
N CYS A 282 21.81 3.10 6.49
CA CYS A 282 21.43 2.81 7.87
C CYS A 282 21.33 4.11 8.66
N GLY A 283 20.36 4.17 9.56
CA GLY A 283 20.15 5.31 10.44
C GLY A 283 19.48 4.87 11.73
N VAL A 284 19.49 5.74 12.73
CA VAL A 284 18.81 5.48 14.02
C VAL A 284 17.81 6.60 14.26
N LEU A 285 16.54 6.23 14.33
CA LEU A 285 15.48 7.11 14.75
C LEU A 285 15.43 7.12 16.28
N ASN A 286 15.64 8.30 16.87
CA ASN A 286 15.61 8.49 18.31
C ASN A 286 14.28 9.14 18.69
N GLY A 287 13.38 8.36 19.28
CA GLY A 287 12.14 8.86 19.87
C GLY A 287 11.96 8.31 21.28
N THR A 288 10.75 7.84 21.59
CA THR A 288 10.44 7.13 22.85
C THR A 288 11.28 5.85 23.04
N CYS A 289 11.72 5.26 21.93
CA CYS A 289 12.73 4.22 21.89
C CYS A 289 13.70 4.45 20.72
N LYS A 290 14.84 3.76 20.73
CA LYS A 290 15.81 3.78 19.62
C LYS A 290 15.46 2.72 18.60
N ILE A 291 15.22 3.14 17.36
CA ILE A 291 14.90 2.25 16.25
C ILE A 291 15.99 2.35 15.20
N GLN A 292 16.63 1.23 14.93
CA GLN A 292 17.55 1.09 13.81
C GLN A 292 16.73 0.91 12.53
N ILE A 293 17.00 1.77 11.56
CA ILE A 293 16.36 1.75 10.24
C ILE A 293 17.43 1.35 9.23
N THR A 294 17.10 0.36 8.40
CA THR A 294 17.90 -0.02 7.25
C THR A 294 17.05 0.12 6.01
N VAL A 295 17.53 0.90 5.05
CA VAL A 295 16.93 1.03 3.72
C VAL A 295 17.84 0.34 2.73
N ALA A 296 17.32 -0.68 2.05
CA ALA A 296 17.98 -1.35 0.95
C ALA A 296 17.47 -0.79 -0.37
N TRP A 297 18.39 -0.34 -1.21
CA TRP A 297 18.09 0.34 -2.46
C TRP A 297 18.33 -0.58 -3.64
N SER A 298 17.47 -0.53 -4.64
CA SER A 298 17.67 -1.25 -5.89
C SER A 298 17.01 -0.52 -7.06
N LEU A 299 17.63 -0.62 -8.23
CA LEU A 299 16.99 -0.27 -9.50
C LEU A 299 16.07 -1.41 -9.97
N PHE A 300 15.32 -1.12 -11.03
CA PHE A 300 14.39 -2.06 -11.65
C PHE A 300 15.01 -2.72 -12.87
N ASP A 301 14.50 -3.90 -13.19
CA ASP A 301 15.01 -4.72 -14.28
C ASP A 301 14.66 -4.17 -15.68
N TRP A 302 15.27 -4.77 -16.71
CA TRP A 302 14.97 -4.51 -18.11
C TRP A 302 13.78 -5.30 -18.63
#